data_AF-A0A7S1MH95-F1
#
_entry.id   AF-A0A7S1MH95-F1
#
_cell.length_a   1.000
_cell.length_b   1.000
_cell.length_c   1.000
_cell.angle_alpha   90.00
_cell.angle_beta   90.00
_cell.angle_gamma   90.00
#
_symmetry.space_group_name_H-M   'P 1'
#
loop_
_entity.id
_entity.type
_entity.pdbx_description
1 polymer ?
#
loop_
_entity_poly.entity_id
_entity_poly.type
_entity_poly.pdbx_seq_one_letter_code
_entity_poly.pdbx_strand_id
1 'polypeptide(L)'
;DAEAEAPDAQKAEGATAAPAARQPPPKQQLRRITKEYLPPAESEWEEIVDYYGLDRSLAPRMVSRGGGGSSIYLLSEGVERLLASETKLPTRMVVCGVLAFQRAKSYHVRACPWTLAQEGLPALHALGLRRRISLGRPLLRRLLSE
;
A
#
# COMPACT_ATOMS: atom_id res chain seq x y z
N ASP A 1 35.72 21.68 69.37
CA ASP A 1 36.39 20.37 69.15
C ASP A 1 36.38 19.60 70.45
N ALA A 2 36.09 18.30 70.39
CA ALA A 2 36.17 17.34 71.48
C ALA A 2 36.20 15.93 70.87
N GLU A 3 36.90 14.99 71.51
CA GLU A 3 37.24 13.68 70.95
C GLU A 3 36.23 12.58 71.32
N ALA A 4 36.24 11.50 70.51
CA ALA A 4 36.22 10.05 70.84
C ALA A 4 35.23 9.49 71.92
N GLU A 5 34.83 8.21 71.93
CA GLU A 5 35.44 6.97 71.43
C GLU A 5 34.46 6.02 70.70
N ALA A 6 34.96 4.86 70.27
CA ALA A 6 34.26 3.68 69.73
C ALA A 6 34.47 2.47 70.70
N PRO A 7 34.13 1.19 70.41
CA PRO A 7 33.49 0.54 69.25
C PRO A 7 32.18 -0.20 69.68
N ASP A 8 31.68 -1.35 69.22
CA ASP A 8 32.13 -2.40 68.28
C ASP A 8 30.95 -3.27 67.74
N ALA A 9 31.30 -4.28 66.94
CA ALA A 9 30.71 -5.62 66.90
C ALA A 9 29.45 -5.88 66.05
N GLN A 10 29.73 -6.24 64.79
CA GLN A 10 29.17 -7.40 64.07
C GLN A 10 27.64 -7.55 63.91
N LYS A 11 27.19 -7.44 62.65
CA LYS A 11 26.66 -8.62 61.96
C LYS A 11 26.88 -8.54 60.45
N ALA A 12 27.21 -9.67 59.84
CA ALA A 12 27.33 -9.80 58.39
C ALA A 12 26.07 -10.45 57.81
N GLU A 13 25.57 -9.93 56.69
CA GLU A 13 24.66 -10.69 55.83
C GLU A 13 24.83 -10.28 54.37
N GLY A 14 25.54 -11.11 53.60
CA GLY A 14 25.88 -10.86 52.21
C GLY A 14 24.70 -11.14 51.28
N ALA A 15 23.76 -10.20 51.18
CA ALA A 15 22.67 -10.24 50.20
C ALA A 15 23.19 -10.03 48.76
N THR A 16 23.81 -11.08 48.21
CA THR A 16 24.30 -11.12 46.83
C THR A 16 23.11 -11.13 45.88
N ALA A 17 22.61 -9.94 45.53
CA ALA A 17 21.47 -9.77 44.64
C ALA A 17 21.78 -10.37 43.26
N ALA A 18 21.23 -11.56 43.01
CA ALA A 18 21.42 -12.25 41.74
C ALA A 18 20.94 -11.35 40.59
N PRO A 19 21.69 -11.23 39.48
CA PRO A 19 21.31 -10.37 38.37
C PRO A 19 19.98 -10.86 37.79
N ALA A 20 18.92 -10.06 37.98
CA ALA A 20 17.57 -10.40 37.54
C ALA A 20 17.60 -10.82 36.08
N ALA A 21 17.23 -12.08 35.82
CA ALA A 21 17.36 -12.69 34.51
C ALA A 21 16.60 -11.86 33.48
N ARG A 22 17.33 -11.16 32.61
CA ARG A 22 16.76 -10.33 31.55
C ARG A 22 15.90 -11.23 30.67
N GLN A 23 14.58 -11.14 30.83
CA GLN A 23 13.65 -11.81 29.94
C GLN A 23 14.02 -11.43 28.51
N PRO A 24 14.23 -12.40 27.60
CA PRO A 24 14.55 -12.08 26.22
C PRO A 24 13.41 -11.21 25.66
N PRO A 25 13.72 -10.10 24.98
CA PRO A 25 12.68 -9.19 24.50
C PRO A 25 11.69 -9.99 23.63
N PRO A 26 10.37 -9.79 23.81
CA PRO A 26 9.37 -10.61 23.16
C PRO A 26 9.63 -10.60 21.65
N LYS A 27 9.73 -11.79 21.05
CA LYS A 27 10.10 -11.97 19.64
C LYS A 27 9.14 -11.15 18.77
N GLN A 28 9.59 -9.99 18.32
CA GLN A 28 8.79 -9.06 17.52
C GLN A 28 8.48 -9.73 16.19
N GLN A 29 7.31 -10.37 16.11
CA GLN A 29 6.76 -10.90 14.87
C GLN A 29 6.72 -9.78 13.85
N LEU A 30 7.39 -10.00 12.72
CA LEU A 30 7.34 -9.06 11.60
C LEU A 30 5.89 -8.96 11.10
N ARG A 31 5.54 -7.80 10.56
CA ARG A 31 4.20 -7.49 10.08
C ARG A 31 4.32 -6.87 8.69
N ARG A 32 3.43 -7.23 7.76
CA ARG A 32 3.31 -6.53 6.48
C ARG A 32 3.26 -5.01 6.69
N ILE A 33 4.01 -4.27 5.86
CA ILE A 33 4.20 -2.81 5.98
C ILE A 33 2.87 -2.06 6.15
N THR A 34 1.85 -2.41 5.36
CA THR A 34 0.48 -1.91 5.52
C THR A 34 -0.57 -2.99 5.30
N LYS A 35 -1.74 -2.82 5.92
CA LYS A 35 -2.98 -3.53 5.59
C LYS A 35 -3.99 -2.68 4.78
N GLU A 36 -3.62 -1.44 4.45
CA GLU A 36 -4.52 -0.48 3.78
C GLU A 36 -4.68 -0.73 2.27
N TYR A 37 -3.73 -1.42 1.63
CA TYR A 37 -3.77 -1.73 0.20
C TYR A 37 -4.15 -3.20 -0.01
N LEU A 38 -5.22 -3.42 -0.76
CA LEU A 38 -5.77 -4.74 -1.09
C LEU A 38 -5.92 -4.84 -2.61
N PRO A 39 -5.84 -6.04 -3.21
CA PRO A 39 -6.23 -6.21 -4.60
C PRO A 39 -7.71 -5.80 -4.80
N PRO A 40 -8.11 -5.31 -6.00
CA PRO A 40 -9.52 -5.16 -6.33
C PRO A 40 -10.25 -6.51 -6.26
N ALA A 41 -11.59 -6.48 -6.18
CA ALA A 41 -12.38 -7.70 -6.29
C ALA A 41 -12.17 -8.34 -7.68
N GLU A 42 -12.09 -9.67 -7.72
CA GLU A 42 -11.74 -10.42 -8.94
C GLU A 42 -12.70 -10.10 -10.10
N SER A 43 -14.01 -10.08 -9.86
CA SER A 43 -15.04 -9.72 -10.83
C SER A 43 -14.96 -8.26 -11.31
N GLU A 44 -14.54 -7.32 -10.46
CA GLU A 44 -14.32 -5.92 -10.87
C GLU A 44 -13.07 -5.80 -11.74
N TRP A 45 -12.03 -6.60 -11.47
CA TRP A 45 -10.82 -6.64 -12.28
C TRP A 45 -11.05 -7.33 -13.64
N GLU A 46 -11.80 -8.43 -13.68
CA GLU A 46 -12.20 -9.07 -14.95
C GLU A 46 -12.98 -8.11 -15.84
N GLU A 47 -13.95 -7.36 -15.29
CA GLU A 47 -14.69 -6.34 -16.06
C GLU A 47 -13.76 -5.25 -16.63
N ILE A 48 -12.82 -4.73 -15.82
CA ILE A 48 -11.82 -3.76 -16.28
C ILE A 48 -10.94 -4.34 -17.39
N VAL A 49 -10.43 -5.56 -17.22
CA VAL A 49 -9.57 -6.25 -18.20
C VAL A 49 -10.29 -6.45 -19.52
N ASP A 50 -11.51 -7.00 -19.48
CA ASP A 50 -12.28 -7.33 -20.69
C ASP A 50 -12.91 -6.08 -21.34
N TYR A 51 -13.16 -5.00 -20.58
CA TYR A 51 -13.63 -3.72 -21.13
C TYR A 51 -12.51 -2.88 -21.76
N TYR A 52 -11.31 -2.86 -21.18
CA TYR A 52 -10.19 -2.04 -21.69
C TYR A 52 -9.19 -2.82 -22.56
N GLY A 53 -9.22 -4.16 -22.51
CA GLY A 53 -8.25 -5.01 -23.20
C GLY A 53 -6.87 -4.90 -22.58
N LEU A 54 -6.77 -5.07 -21.27
CA LEU A 54 -5.50 -5.14 -20.52
C LEU A 54 -4.93 -6.57 -20.53
N ASP A 55 -3.72 -6.73 -20.02
CA ASP A 55 -3.20 -8.06 -19.66
C ASP A 55 -3.62 -8.42 -18.22
N ARG A 56 -4.05 -9.68 -18.03
CA ARG A 56 -4.40 -10.25 -16.72
C ARG A 56 -3.18 -10.34 -15.80
N SER A 57 -1.96 -10.39 -16.36
CA SER A 57 -0.71 -10.35 -15.60
C SER A 57 -0.53 -9.10 -14.72
N LEU A 58 -1.28 -8.03 -15.00
CA LEU A 58 -1.22 -6.78 -14.22
C LEU A 58 -1.94 -6.85 -12.87
N ALA A 59 -2.73 -7.90 -12.60
CA ALA A 59 -3.54 -8.02 -11.38
C ALA A 59 -2.77 -7.78 -10.06
N PRO A 60 -1.55 -8.35 -9.84
CA PRO A 60 -0.81 -8.16 -8.59
C PRO A 60 -0.38 -6.70 -8.34
N ARG A 61 -0.28 -5.92 -9.43
CA ARG A 61 0.13 -4.51 -9.42
C ARG A 61 -1.03 -3.54 -9.32
N MET A 62 -2.28 -4.02 -9.27
CA MET A 62 -3.47 -3.20 -9.07
C MET A 62 -3.92 -3.31 -7.61
N VAL A 63 -4.06 -2.18 -6.93
CA VAL A 63 -4.56 -2.15 -5.55
C VAL A 63 -5.63 -1.08 -5.36
N SER A 64 -6.69 -1.41 -4.61
CA SER A 64 -7.61 -0.45 -4.03
C SER A 64 -7.24 -0.17 -2.57
N ARG A 65 -7.64 0.99 -2.05
CA ARG A 65 -7.48 1.32 -0.63
C ARG A 65 -8.68 0.82 0.17
N GLY A 66 -8.41 0.08 1.24
CA GLY A 66 -9.44 -0.44 2.15
C GLY A 66 -10.30 0.68 2.74
N GLY A 67 -11.61 0.42 2.87
CA GLY A 67 -12.61 1.43 3.25
C GLY A 67 -13.57 1.85 2.13
N GLY A 68 -13.80 1.00 1.13
CA GLY A 68 -14.71 1.29 0.00
C GLY A 68 -14.07 2.10 -1.12
N GLY A 69 -12.78 1.87 -1.39
CA GLY A 69 -11.99 2.64 -2.36
C GLY A 69 -12.59 2.66 -3.77
N SER A 70 -13.17 3.81 -4.14
CA SER A 70 -13.62 4.18 -5.49
C SER A 70 -12.46 4.50 -6.45
N SER A 71 -11.28 3.94 -6.20
CA SER A 71 -10.04 4.24 -6.91
C SER A 71 -9.08 3.04 -6.86
N ILE A 72 -8.56 2.66 -8.03
CA ILE A 72 -7.55 1.61 -8.19
C ILE A 72 -6.24 2.27 -8.60
N TYR A 73 -5.16 1.91 -7.92
CA TYR A 73 -3.82 2.42 -8.12
C TYR A 73 -2.94 1.34 -8.76
N LEU A 74 -2.17 1.74 -9.77
CA LEU A 74 -1.14 0.93 -10.41
C LEU A 74 0.19 1.12 -9.67
N LEU A 75 0.74 0.02 -9.16
CA LEU A 75 2.03 -0.03 -8.49
C LEU A 75 3.19 -0.16 -9.49
N SER A 76 4.34 0.39 -9.11
CA SER A 76 5.64 -0.05 -9.63
C SER A 76 6.09 -1.29 -8.87
N GLU A 77 6.88 -2.15 -9.51
CA GLU A 77 7.38 -3.41 -8.90
C GLU A 77 8.16 -3.17 -7.61
N GLY A 78 8.86 -2.03 -7.48
CA GLY A 78 9.55 -1.67 -6.24
C GLY A 78 8.58 -1.42 -5.07
N VAL A 79 7.43 -0.80 -5.35
CA VAL A 79 6.37 -0.56 -4.33
C VAL A 79 5.59 -1.84 -4.05
N GLU A 80 5.33 -2.67 -5.06
CA GLU A 80 4.74 -4.01 -4.89
C GLU A 80 5.59 -4.89 -3.96
N ARG A 81 6.89 -5.01 -4.23
CA ARG A 81 7.85 -5.75 -3.39
C ARG A 81 7.95 -5.15 -1.97
N LEU A 82 7.86 -3.82 -1.84
CA LEU A 82 7.83 -3.14 -0.54
C LEU A 82 6.55 -3.49 0.25
N LEU A 83 5.38 -3.39 -0.36
CA LEU A 83 4.09 -3.68 0.30
C LEU A 83 3.94 -5.17 0.66
N ALA A 84 4.58 -6.07 -0.10
CA ALA A 84 4.68 -7.48 0.21
C ALA A 84 5.64 -7.79 1.39
N SER A 85 6.60 -6.90 1.68
CA SER A 85 7.63 -7.10 2.71
C SER A 85 7.11 -6.91 4.15
N GLU A 86 7.86 -7.47 5.10
CA GLU A 86 7.52 -7.44 6.52
C GLU A 86 8.52 -6.62 7.34
N THR A 87 8.03 -5.80 8.26
CA THR A 87 8.82 -4.91 9.12
C THR A 87 8.50 -5.12 10.60
N LYS A 88 9.43 -4.68 11.48
CA LYS A 88 9.23 -4.69 12.94
C LYS A 88 8.25 -3.60 13.40
N LEU A 89 8.13 -2.51 12.64
CA LEU A 89 7.24 -1.39 12.88
C LEU A 89 6.38 -1.16 11.63
N PRO A 90 5.05 -1.08 11.72
CA PRO A 90 4.18 -0.83 10.57
C PRO A 90 4.36 0.60 10.06
N THR A 91 4.59 0.77 8.75
CA THR A 91 4.83 2.08 8.14
C THR A 91 3.56 2.54 7.43
N ARG A 92 2.95 3.63 7.89
CA ARG A 92 1.71 4.15 7.31
C ARG A 92 1.96 4.82 5.95
N MET A 93 1.77 4.09 4.86
CA MET A 93 1.91 4.58 3.49
C MET A 93 0.68 5.41 3.05
N VAL A 94 0.83 6.74 2.91
CA VAL A 94 -0.29 7.67 2.68
C VAL A 94 -0.92 7.52 1.29
N VAL A 95 -0.08 7.34 0.26
CA VAL A 95 -0.44 7.01 -1.14
C VAL A 95 0.60 6.01 -1.66
N CYS A 96 0.19 5.05 -2.50
CA CYS A 96 1.09 4.11 -3.18
C CYS A 96 0.67 3.94 -4.64
N GLY A 97 1.64 4.00 -5.55
CA GLY A 97 1.39 3.88 -6.99
C GLY A 97 0.78 5.15 -7.62
N VAL A 98 0.34 5.00 -8.86
CA VAL A 98 -0.31 6.04 -9.67
C VAL A 98 -1.78 5.71 -9.82
N LEU A 99 -2.68 6.69 -9.74
CA LEU A 99 -4.11 6.47 -9.92
C LEU A 99 -4.40 5.95 -11.35
N ALA A 100 -4.92 4.73 -11.46
CA ALA A 100 -5.15 4.06 -12.73
C ALA A 100 -6.63 4.11 -13.16
N PHE A 101 -7.54 3.85 -12.22
CA PHE A 101 -8.99 3.88 -12.46
C PHE A 101 -9.72 4.58 -11.31
N GLN A 102 -10.84 5.23 -11.61
CA GLN A 102 -11.80 5.74 -10.63
C GLN A 102 -13.19 5.16 -10.91
N ARG A 103 -14.01 4.97 -9.87
CA ARG A 103 -15.40 4.53 -10.05
C ARG A 103 -16.26 5.72 -10.48
N ALA A 104 -16.92 5.60 -11.62
CA ALA A 104 -17.79 6.62 -12.17
C ALA A 104 -19.06 6.78 -11.32
N LYS A 105 -19.50 8.02 -11.13
CA LYS A 105 -20.79 8.34 -10.46
C LYS A 105 -22.01 8.08 -11.35
N SER A 106 -21.80 8.11 -12.66
CA SER A 106 -22.78 7.80 -13.69
C SER A 106 -22.06 7.15 -14.88
N TYR A 107 -22.66 6.11 -15.44
CA TYR A 107 -22.14 5.36 -16.58
C TYR A 107 -23.32 4.80 -17.38
N HIS A 108 -23.09 4.51 -18.66
CA HIS A 108 -24.11 3.90 -19.52
C HIS A 108 -24.28 2.41 -19.18
N VAL A 109 -25.46 1.83 -19.38
CA VAL A 109 -25.81 0.43 -19.03
C VAL A 109 -24.91 -0.64 -19.70
N ARG A 110 -24.13 -0.25 -20.72
CA ARG A 110 -23.15 -1.10 -21.43
C ARG A 110 -21.68 -0.65 -21.27
N ALA A 111 -21.39 0.25 -20.33
CA ALA A 111 -20.05 0.75 -20.05
C ALA A 111 -19.58 0.26 -18.68
N CYS A 112 -18.29 -0.09 -18.57
CA CYS A 112 -17.68 -0.43 -17.28
C CYS A 112 -17.83 0.75 -16.29
N PRO A 113 -18.17 0.50 -15.01
CA PRO A 113 -18.30 1.54 -13.98
C PRO A 113 -16.95 2.14 -13.56
N TRP A 114 -15.83 1.66 -14.09
CA TRP A 114 -14.49 2.18 -13.84
C TRP A 114 -14.01 3.01 -15.04
N THR A 115 -13.70 4.29 -14.81
CA THR A 115 -13.09 5.18 -15.80
C THR A 115 -11.58 5.28 -15.62
N LEU A 116 -10.84 5.22 -16.74
CA LEU A 116 -9.40 5.50 -16.78
C LEU A 116 -9.09 6.89 -16.20
N ALA A 117 -8.14 6.95 -15.27
CA ALA A 117 -7.62 8.19 -14.72
C ALA A 117 -6.47 8.74 -15.56
N GLN A 118 -6.41 10.06 -15.74
CA GLN A 118 -5.43 10.70 -16.62
C GLN A 118 -3.97 10.47 -16.18
N GLU A 119 -3.73 10.35 -14.88
CA GLU A 119 -2.41 10.09 -14.30
C GLU A 119 -1.85 8.71 -14.70
N GLY A 120 -2.70 7.67 -14.66
CA GLY A 120 -2.33 6.30 -14.97
C GLY A 120 -2.28 5.98 -16.47
N LEU A 121 -2.94 6.77 -17.33
CA LEU A 121 -3.00 6.54 -18.78
C LEU A 121 -1.63 6.25 -19.43
N PRO A 122 -0.53 7.01 -19.17
CA PRO A 122 0.77 6.74 -19.79
C PRO A 122 1.37 5.40 -19.33
N ALA A 123 1.19 5.03 -18.06
CA ALA A 123 1.70 3.78 -17.51
C ALA A 123 0.89 2.57 -18.00
N LEU A 124 -0.44 2.68 -18.06
CA LEU A 124 -1.32 1.66 -18.64
C LEU A 124 -1.08 1.48 -20.15
N HIS A 125 -0.77 2.56 -20.87
CA HIS A 125 -0.40 2.50 -22.29
C HIS A 125 0.93 1.77 -22.50
N ALA A 126 1.96 2.06 -21.70
CA ALA A 126 3.23 1.33 -21.71
C ALA A 126 3.06 -0.16 -21.32
N LEU A 127 2.09 -0.47 -20.45
CA LEU A 127 1.72 -1.84 -20.06
C LEU A 127 0.68 -2.50 -20.99
N GLY A 128 0.49 -1.96 -22.20
CA GLY A 128 -0.18 -2.69 -23.29
C GLY A 128 -1.69 -2.50 -23.43
N LEU A 129 -2.28 -1.42 -22.90
CA LEU A 129 -3.70 -1.04 -23.12
C LEU A 129 -4.10 -1.16 -24.61
N ARG A 130 -4.90 -2.18 -24.97
CA ARG A 130 -5.16 -2.55 -26.38
C ARG A 130 -6.21 -1.68 -27.05
N ARG A 131 -7.37 -1.44 -26.40
CA ARG A 131 -8.50 -0.71 -27.01
C ARG A 131 -8.20 0.79 -27.06
N ARG A 132 -7.82 1.27 -28.24
CA ARG A 132 -7.38 2.65 -28.49
C ARG A 132 -8.06 3.21 -29.74
N ILE A 133 -8.60 4.42 -29.65
CA ILE A 133 -9.11 5.19 -30.79
C ILE A 133 -8.20 6.41 -30.96
N SER A 134 -7.53 6.52 -32.10
CA SER A 134 -6.63 7.62 -32.42
C SER A 134 -7.33 8.61 -33.36
N LEU A 135 -7.57 9.83 -32.88
CA LEU A 135 -8.21 10.90 -33.64
C LEU A 135 -7.21 12.00 -33.98
N GLY A 136 -7.06 12.31 -35.28
CA GLY A 136 -6.26 13.44 -35.73
C GLY A 136 -6.90 14.77 -35.31
N ARG A 137 -6.08 15.75 -34.88
CA ARG A 137 -6.54 17.09 -34.49
C ARG A 137 -7.55 17.75 -35.46
N PRO A 138 -7.42 17.65 -36.80
CA PRO A 138 -8.42 18.21 -37.73
C PRO A 138 -9.79 17.54 -37.65
N LEU A 139 -9.84 16.22 -37.47
CA LEU A 139 -11.08 15.45 -37.36
C LEU A 139 -11.76 15.68 -36.00
N LEU A 140 -10.98 15.68 -34.91
CA LEU A 140 -11.49 16.01 -33.58
C LEU A 140 -12.06 17.43 -33.52
N ARG A 141 -11.46 18.41 -34.21
CA ARG A 141 -12.00 19.77 -34.30
C ARG A 141 -13.35 19.84 -35.01
N ARG A 142 -13.57 19.03 -36.06
CA ARG A 142 -14.87 18.95 -36.76
C ARG A 142 -15.95 18.35 -35.87
N LEU A 143 -15.64 17.23 -35.20
CA LEU A 143 -16.53 16.54 -34.26
C LEU A 143 -16.85 17.33 -32.96
N LEU A 144 -16.20 18.48 -32.76
CA LEU A 144 -16.44 19.41 -31.64
C LEU A 144 -16.97 20.77 -32.12
N SER A 145 -17.33 20.88 -33.41
CA SER A 145 -17.94 22.06 -34.03
C SER A 145 -19.32 21.79 -34.64
N GLU A 146 -19.82 20.56 -34.45
CA GLU A 146 -21.18 20.09 -34.70
C GLU A 146 -21.95 20.02 -33.37
#